data_AF-A0AAD1YH24-F1
#
_entry.id   AF-A0AAD1YH24-F1
#
_cell.length_a   1.000
_cell.length_b   1.000
_cell.length_c   1.000
_cell.angle_alpha   90.00
_cell.angle_beta   90.00
_cell.angle_gamma   90.00
#
_symmetry.space_group_name_H-M   'P 1'
#
loop_
_entity.id
_entity.type
_entity.pdbx_description
1 polymer ?
#
loop_
_entity_poly.entity_id
_entity_poly.type
_entity_poly.pdbx_seq_one_letter_code
_entity_poly.pdbx_strand_id
1 'polypeptide(L)' 'MDDRLNEINFVVSMIQKLCVEAQIALIAREKKGQLMVLVHDAITGQEYGIMKKGKED' A
#
# COMPACT_ATOMS: atom_id res chain seq x y z
N MET A 1 -10.70 21.37 -11.38
CA MET A 1 -10.26 20.20 -10.58
C MET A 1 -9.51 19.31 -11.55
N ASP A 2 -8.29 18.91 -11.25
CA ASP A 2 -7.45 18.10 -12.16
C ASP A 2 -7.99 16.67 -12.23
N ASP A 3 -8.24 16.15 -13.43
CA ASP A 3 -8.77 14.79 -13.66
C ASP A 3 -7.86 13.74 -13.00
N ARG A 4 -6.54 13.96 -13.01
CA ARG A 4 -5.56 13.09 -12.35
C ARG A 4 -5.76 13.03 -10.83
N LEU A 5 -6.08 14.17 -10.20
CA LEU A 5 -6.34 14.21 -8.76
C LEU A 5 -7.61 13.43 -8.41
N ASN A 6 -8.64 13.53 -9.24
CA ASN A 6 -9.89 12.79 -9.06
C ASN A 6 -9.67 11.27 -9.18
N GLU A 7 -8.90 10.82 -10.17
CA GLU A 7 -8.52 9.42 -10.32
C GLU A 7 -7.74 8.90 -9.11
N ILE A 8 -6.76 9.66 -8.63
CA ILE A 8 -5.97 9.29 -7.45
C ILE A 8 -6.88 9.18 -6.22
N ASN A 9 -7.74 10.16 -5.99
CA ASN A 9 -8.65 10.16 -4.84
C ASN A 9 -9.63 8.98 -4.88
N PHE A 10 -10.12 8.61 -6.06
CA PHE A 10 -10.96 7.43 -6.23
C PHE A 10 -10.21 6.14 -5.82
N VAL A 11 -8.98 5.97 -6.32
CA VAL A 11 -8.16 4.80 -6.00
C VAL A 11 -7.82 4.74 -4.50
N VAL A 12 -7.42 5.87 -3.90
CA VAL A 12 -7.12 5.95 -2.46
C VAL A 12 -8.34 5.58 -1.62
N SER A 13 -9.53 6.06 -1.99
CA SER A 13 -10.78 5.73 -1.29
C SER A 13 -11.11 4.24 -1.38
N MET A 14 -10.90 3.63 -2.55
CA MET A 14 -11.09 2.19 -2.73
C MET A 14 -10.10 1.38 -1.88
N ILE A 15 -8.82 1.76 -1.88
CA ILE A 15 -7.78 1.13 -1.05
C ILE A 15 -8.14 1.23 0.44
N GLN A 16 -8.55 2.40 0.90
CA GLN A 16 -8.96 2.61 2.29
C GLN A 16 -10.09 1.65 2.69
N LYS A 17 -11.13 1.54 1.86
CA LYS A 17 -12.26 0.65 2.13
C LYS A 17 -11.80 -0.81 2.27
N LEU A 18 -10.97 -1.29 1.34
CA LEU A 18 -10.40 -2.64 1.39
C LEU A 18 -9.55 -2.86 2.64
N CYS A 19 -8.77 -1.87 3.05
CA CYS A 19 -7.95 -1.94 4.27
C CYS A 19 -8.81 -2.12 5.53
N VAL A 20 -9.90 -1.36 5.63
CA VAL A 20 -10.85 -1.45 6.76
C VAL A 20 -11.55 -2.82 6.78
N GLU A 21 -12.05 -3.29 5.64
CA GLU A 21 -12.78 -4.56 5.53
C GLU A 21 -11.88 -5.77 5.85
N ALA A 22 -10.63 -5.75 5.39
CA ALA A 22 -9.67 -6.82 5.64
C ALA A 22 -8.90 -6.67 6.97
N GLN A 23 -9.14 -5.60 7.73
CA GLN A 23 -8.39 -5.26 8.95
C GLN A 23 -6.87 -5.20 8.74
N ILE A 24 -6.45 -4.58 7.64
CA ILE A 24 -5.04 -4.38 7.29
C ILE A 24 -4.70 -2.89 7.21
N ALA A 25 -3.42 -2.55 7.35
CA ALA A 25 -2.89 -1.21 7.10
C ALA A 25 -1.77 -1.24 6.06
N LEU A 26 -1.73 -0.26 5.16
CA LEU A 26 -0.63 -0.06 4.23
C LEU A 26 0.34 0.99 4.77
N ILE A 27 1.61 0.63 4.92
CA ILE A 27 2.65 1.48 5.52
C ILE A 27 3.78 1.64 4.51
N ALA A 28 4.08 2.87 4.13
CA ALA A 28 5.27 3.16 3.33
C ALA A 28 6.52 2.93 4.18
N ARG A 29 7.46 2.13 3.68
CA ARG A 29 8.74 1.85 4.35
C ARG A 29 9.87 1.87 3.35
N GLU A 30 11.03 2.35 3.76
CA GLU A 30 12.26 2.25 2.99
C GLU A 30 13.17 1.18 3.58
N LYS A 31 13.72 0.30 2.73
CA LYS A 31 14.70 -0.70 3.13
C LYS A 31 15.82 -0.76 2.11
N LYS A 32 17.05 -0.48 2.54
CA LYS A 32 18.25 -0.46 1.68
C LYS A 32 18.09 0.44 0.44
N GLY A 33 17.48 1.62 0.58
CA GLY A 33 17.24 2.55 -0.52
C GLY A 33 16.08 2.18 -1.44
N GLN A 34 15.36 1.08 -1.17
CA GLN A 34 14.18 0.67 -1.93
C GLN A 34 12.90 1.00 -1.15
N LEU A 35 12.04 1.81 -1.76
CA LEU A 35 10.68 2.05 -1.25
C LEU A 35 9.84 0.79 -1.42
N MET A 36 9.18 0.38 -0.35
CA MET A 36 8.26 -0.74 -0.31
C MET A 36 6.97 -0.35 0.43
N VAL A 37 5.92 -1.12 0.20
CA VAL A 37 4.67 -1.03 0.97
C VAL A 37 4.60 -2.23 1.88
N LEU A 38 4.51 -2.00 3.20
CA LEU A 38 4.15 -3.05 4.15
C LEU A 38 2.65 -3.14 4.27
N VAL A 39 2.15 -4.36 4.32
CA VAL A 39 0.79 -4.70 4.74
C VAL A 39 0.89 -5.20 6.18
N HIS A 40 0.32 -4.47 7.12
CA HIS A 40 0.21 -4.88 8.52
C HIS A 40 -1.18 -5.47 8.75
N ASP A 41 -1.25 -6.73 9.19
CA ASP A 41 -2.49 -7.38 9.60
C ASP A 41 -2.79 -7.07 11.06
N ALA A 42 -3.89 -6.36 11.33
CA ALA A 42 -4.28 -5.95 12.67
C ALA A 42 -4.85 -7.11 13.52
N ILE A 43 -5.23 -8.24 12.90
CA ILE A 43 -5.74 -9.42 13.60
C ILE A 43 -4.58 -10.24 14.16
N THR A 44 -3.58 -10.53 13.32
CA THR A 44 -2.45 -11.41 13.68
C THR A 44 -1.21 -10.64 14.15
N GLY A 45 -1.12 -9.34 13.85
CA GLY A 45 0.08 -8.53 14.03
C GLY A 45 1.18 -8.81 13.02
N GLN A 46 0.95 -9.67 12.03
CA GLN A 46 1.95 -10.03 11.02
C GLN A 46 2.15 -8.91 9.99
N GLU A 47 3.39 -8.75 9.52
CA GLU A 47 3.74 -7.79 8.46
C GLU A 47 4.16 -8.52 7.19
N TYR A 48 3.63 -8.08 6.05
CA TYR A 48 3.98 -8.57 4.72
C TYR A 48 4.58 -7.44 3.88
N GLY A 49 5.68 -7.71 3.18
CA GLY A 49 6.34 -6.73 2.33
C GLY A 49 5.97 -6.87 0.86
N ILE A 50 5.36 -5.83 0.28
CA ILE A 50 5.20 -5.70 -1.16
C ILE A 50 6.40 -4.94 -1.70
N MET A 51 7.33 -5.68 -2.29
CA MET A 51 8.47 -5.10 -3.00
C MET A 51 8.10 -4.94 -4.47
N LYS A 52 8.41 -3.77 -5.04
CA LYS A 52 8.46 -3.64 -6.50
C LYS A 52 9.55 -4.60 -6.98
N LYS A 53 9.19 -5.64 -7.75
CA LYS A 53 10.21 -6.44 -8.46
C LYS A 53 11.09 -5.46 -9.24
N GLY A 54 12.38 -5.45 -8.96
CA GLY A 54 13.34 -4.81 -9.85
C GLY A 54 13.18 -5.43 -11.25
N LYS A 55 13.46 -4.66 -12.31
CA LYS A 55 13.73 -5.31 -13.59
C LYS A 55 14.88 -6.29 -13.33
N GLU A 56 14.66 -7.57 -13.57
CA GLU A 56 15.78 -8.51 -13.70
C GLU A 56 16.56 -8.03 -14.94
N ASP A 57 17.82 -7.66 -14.75
CA ASP A 57 18.77 -7.34 -15.83
C ASP A 57 19.09 -8.61 -16.64
#